data_AF-A0A929NYI1-F1
#
_entry.id   AF-A0A929NYI1-F1
#
_cell.length_a   1.000
_cell.length_b   1.000
_cell.length_c   1.000
_cell.angle_alpha   90.00
_cell.angle_beta   90.00
_cell.angle_gamma   90.00
#
_symmetry.space_group_name_H-M   'P 1'
#
loop_
_entity.id
_entity.type
_entity.pdbx_description
1 polymer ?
#
loop_
_entity_poly.entity_id
_entity_poly.type
_entity_poly.pdbx_seq_one_letter_code
_entity_poly.pdbx_strand_id
1 'polypeptide(L)'
;MQSGPREIVTPFRPIPLDIPEGMANNEFFNSTENLNDLEHNNGLLKNPEDLLLYRKALGHSNEFDTSIIYNTSKSILDPLGRPVRRTQVPEGTKKSWNRMNQIIIDYMLEKYPDPEEALVLAGEASLDATWPLTSPGVPSIRMLHNHFIVFDKKVLRDAKFADQNDPNLTDGGQHSLFQSYMRDAYSDFFASLDFNILMQTSKGSSKIELTGYPQGLPSWKIRGGTDALKDIEFWKEYDQILKGFIDFYRAFFTQVSTRNAPVPKGAYFPEQIESILLFNNCFMSSAKKVRDQCVTDAKYANAIRWQPAFKQLIYRNDEGDLIVTISQNSIGNAITELLGVVVKRVPDAAAYELAEPALIERLLEVRKRLIEADLGEGIETPYWSA
;
A
#
# COMPACT_ATOMS: atom_id res chain seq x y z
N MET A 1 -25.62 11.82 -5.51
CA MET A 1 -24.71 12.38 -4.47
C MET A 1 -23.53 13.04 -5.19
N GLN A 2 -22.94 14.13 -4.67
CA GLN A 2 -21.75 14.71 -5.31
C GLN A 2 -20.52 13.87 -4.98
N SER A 3 -19.91 13.27 -6.01
CA SER A 3 -18.68 12.47 -5.90
C SER A 3 -17.45 13.36 -5.69
N GLY A 4 -16.52 12.91 -4.86
CA GLY A 4 -15.24 13.59 -4.63
C GLY A 4 -14.49 13.06 -3.41
N PRO A 5 -13.17 13.29 -3.33
CA PRO A 5 -12.34 12.77 -2.25
C PRO A 5 -12.78 13.32 -0.89
N ARG A 6 -12.62 12.53 0.16
CA ARG A 6 -13.11 12.83 1.52
C ARG A 6 -11.94 13.08 2.46
N GLU A 7 -12.03 14.13 3.27
CA GLU A 7 -11.10 14.37 4.37
C GLU A 7 -11.79 14.01 5.69
N ILE A 8 -11.28 12.98 6.36
CA ILE A 8 -11.76 12.56 7.67
C ILE A 8 -10.77 12.94 8.77
N VAL A 9 -11.29 13.10 9.98
CA VAL A 9 -10.47 13.23 11.19
C VAL A 9 -10.52 11.91 11.95
N THR A 10 -9.36 11.34 12.23
CA THR A 10 -9.23 10.13 13.05
C THR A 10 -8.50 10.48 14.35
N PRO A 11 -9.20 10.42 15.51
CA PRO A 11 -8.54 10.63 16.78
C PRO A 11 -7.64 9.44 17.10
N PHE A 12 -6.50 9.70 17.73
CA PHE A 12 -5.56 8.67 18.19
C PHE A 12 -5.06 8.93 19.61
N ARG A 13 -4.64 7.87 20.29
CA ARG A 13 -3.88 7.97 21.55
C ARG A 13 -2.40 8.21 21.24
N PRO A 14 -1.77 9.28 21.76
CA PRO A 14 -0.34 9.52 21.59
C PRO A 14 0.51 8.32 22.01
N ILE A 15 1.55 8.03 21.24
CA ILE A 15 2.52 6.98 21.55
C ILE A 15 3.36 7.47 22.74
N PRO A 16 3.49 6.69 23.83
CA PRO A 16 4.20 7.11 25.05
C PRO A 16 5.73 6.97 24.91
N LEU A 17 6.29 7.42 23.78
CA LEU A 17 7.72 7.39 23.53
C LEU A 17 8.25 8.81 23.34
N ASP A 18 9.31 9.12 24.07
CA ASP A 18 10.07 10.36 23.86
C ASP A 18 11.08 10.16 22.75
N ILE A 19 11.10 11.09 21.81
CA ILE A 19 12.06 11.08 20.71
C ILE A 19 13.40 11.61 21.25
N PRO A 20 14.50 10.83 21.15
CA PRO A 20 15.80 11.27 21.66
C PRO A 20 16.24 12.62 21.08
N GLU A 21 16.94 13.42 21.89
CA GLU A 21 17.46 14.72 21.46
C GLU A 21 18.34 14.58 20.21
N GLY A 22 18.08 15.41 19.20
CA GLY A 22 18.81 15.40 17.93
C GLY A 22 18.32 14.39 16.89
N MET A 23 17.28 13.60 17.18
CA MET A 23 16.69 12.65 16.24
C MET A 23 15.41 13.20 15.61
N ALA A 24 15.24 13.01 14.30
CA ALA A 24 13.97 13.31 13.64
C ALA A 24 12.94 12.21 13.92
N ASN A 25 11.64 12.57 13.96
CA ASN A 25 10.55 11.61 14.19
C ASN A 25 10.64 10.38 13.28
N ASN A 26 10.86 10.58 11.98
CA ASN A 26 10.94 9.48 11.02
C ASN A 26 12.13 8.55 11.28
N GLU A 27 13.23 9.05 11.81
CA GLU A 27 14.40 8.24 12.15
C GLU A 27 14.09 7.36 13.37
N PHE A 28 13.47 7.95 14.39
CA PHE A 28 13.07 7.23 15.60
C PHE A 28 12.07 6.11 15.31
N PHE A 29 11.02 6.38 14.52
CA PHE A 29 10.01 5.36 14.21
C PHE A 29 10.55 4.19 13.36
N ASN A 30 11.70 4.35 12.70
CA ASN A 30 12.39 3.28 11.99
C ASN A 30 13.33 2.44 12.87
N SER A 31 13.53 2.86 14.12
CA SER A 31 14.43 2.22 15.06
C SER A 31 13.89 0.88 15.57
N THR A 32 14.81 0.06 16.07
CA THR A 32 14.46 -1.17 16.79
C THR A 32 13.69 -0.88 18.08
N GLU A 33 13.89 0.30 18.69
CA GLU A 33 13.15 0.72 19.89
C GLU A 33 11.65 0.89 19.61
N ASN A 34 11.28 1.62 18.55
CA ASN A 34 9.89 1.75 18.16
C ASN A 34 9.25 0.40 17.78
N LEU A 35 9.98 -0.50 17.12
CA LEU A 35 9.46 -1.82 16.75
C LEU A 35 9.29 -2.74 17.97
N ASN A 36 10.15 -2.60 18.98
CA ASN A 36 9.95 -3.26 20.26
C ASN A 36 8.70 -2.70 20.97
N ASP A 37 8.50 -1.38 21.00
CA ASP A 37 7.26 -0.79 21.54
C ASP A 37 6.02 -1.30 20.80
N LEU A 38 6.08 -1.35 19.47
CA LEU A 38 5.00 -1.85 18.63
C LEU A 38 4.61 -3.28 19.01
N GLU A 39 5.60 -4.16 19.19
CA GLU A 39 5.38 -5.55 19.59
C GLU A 39 4.72 -5.65 20.98
N HIS A 40 5.17 -4.88 21.98
CA HIS A 40 4.73 -5.06 23.37
C HIS A 40 3.49 -4.24 23.76
N ASN A 41 3.21 -3.13 23.08
CA ASN A 41 2.06 -2.27 23.37
C ASN A 41 0.92 -2.41 22.36
N ASN A 42 1.21 -2.88 21.15
CA ASN A 42 0.25 -2.95 20.06
C ASN A 42 0.23 -4.32 19.36
N GLY A 43 1.10 -5.25 19.75
CA GLY A 43 1.19 -6.58 19.15
C GLY A 43 -0.05 -7.40 19.42
N LEU A 44 -0.56 -8.00 18.35
CA LEU A 44 -1.68 -8.93 18.40
C LEU A 44 -1.19 -10.37 18.27
N LEU A 45 -0.33 -10.63 17.31
CA LEU A 45 0.18 -11.98 17.01
C LEU A 45 1.58 -11.91 16.41
N LYS A 46 2.43 -12.86 16.79
CA LYS A 46 3.73 -13.11 16.17
C LYS A 46 3.79 -14.53 15.62
N ASN A 47 4.70 -14.78 14.68
CA ASN A 47 4.93 -16.14 14.19
C ASN A 47 6.42 -16.41 13.91
N PRO A 48 6.79 -17.68 13.64
CA PRO A 48 8.18 -18.07 13.37
C PRO A 48 8.80 -17.47 12.10
N GLU A 49 7.99 -16.86 11.23
CA GLU A 49 8.42 -16.21 9.99
C GLU A 49 8.68 -14.70 10.18
N ASP A 50 8.84 -14.25 11.43
CA ASP A 50 9.00 -12.86 11.83
C ASP A 50 7.83 -11.94 11.39
N LEU A 51 6.63 -12.49 11.16
CA LEU A 51 5.44 -11.68 10.87
C LEU A 51 4.79 -11.22 12.17
N LEU A 52 4.67 -9.91 12.32
CA LEU A 52 3.98 -9.28 13.44
C LEU A 52 2.68 -8.66 12.96
N LEU A 53 1.55 -9.17 13.46
CA LEU A 53 0.26 -8.49 13.39
C LEU A 53 0.15 -7.51 14.55
N TYR A 54 -0.21 -6.26 14.28
CA TYR A 54 -0.31 -5.23 15.32
C TYR A 54 -1.46 -4.26 15.06
N ARG A 55 -2.01 -3.70 16.13
CA ARG A 55 -2.96 -2.58 16.08
C ARG A 55 -2.25 -1.29 15.67
N LYS A 56 -2.81 -0.54 14.73
CA LYS A 56 -2.29 0.79 14.38
C LYS A 56 -2.71 1.83 15.44
N ALA A 57 -1.80 2.19 16.33
CA ALA A 57 -2.01 3.28 17.29
C ALA A 57 -2.27 4.62 16.56
N LEU A 58 -1.50 4.90 15.51
CA LEU A 58 -1.71 6.01 14.59
C LEU A 58 -2.54 5.54 13.38
N GLY A 59 -3.78 5.15 13.65
CA GLY A 59 -4.70 4.58 12.67
C GLY A 59 -5.14 5.54 11.56
N HIS A 60 -5.67 4.94 10.51
CA HIS A 60 -6.43 5.56 9.43
C HIS A 60 -7.92 5.51 9.73
N SER A 61 -8.37 4.47 10.43
CA SER A 61 -9.76 4.25 10.82
C SER A 61 -9.82 3.73 12.25
N ASN A 62 -10.89 4.09 12.96
CA ASN A 62 -11.23 3.50 14.26
C ASN A 62 -12.26 2.38 14.15
N GLU A 63 -12.76 2.07 12.93
CA GLU A 63 -13.71 0.97 12.72
C GLU A 63 -12.99 -0.38 12.65
N PHE A 64 -11.96 -0.46 11.80
CA PHE A 64 -11.02 -1.58 11.76
C PHE A 64 -9.71 -1.08 11.13
N ASP A 65 -8.59 -1.20 11.84
CA ASP A 65 -7.27 -0.86 11.30
C ASP A 65 -6.16 -1.66 11.99
N THR A 66 -5.49 -2.51 11.21
CA THR A 66 -4.34 -3.30 11.64
C THR A 66 -3.35 -3.47 10.49
N SER A 67 -2.14 -3.88 10.83
CA SER A 67 -1.12 -4.22 9.85
C SER A 67 -0.37 -5.48 10.21
N ILE A 68 0.10 -6.16 9.16
CA ILE A 68 1.18 -7.14 9.27
C ILE A 68 2.47 -6.46 8.81
N ILE A 69 3.55 -6.62 9.58
CA ILE A 69 4.90 -6.17 9.20
C ILE A 69 5.87 -7.34 9.22
N TYR A 70 6.79 -7.38 8.24
CA TYR A 70 7.92 -8.30 8.30
C TYR A 70 8.94 -7.76 9.31
N ASN A 71 8.93 -8.24 10.55
CA ASN A 71 9.75 -7.68 11.63
C ASN A 71 11.21 -8.19 11.60
N THR A 72 11.97 -7.80 10.59
CA THR A 72 13.41 -8.08 10.49
C THR A 72 14.28 -7.16 11.36
N SER A 73 13.73 -6.42 12.30
CA SER A 73 14.48 -5.38 13.03
C SER A 73 15.57 -5.90 13.95
N LYS A 74 15.40 -7.14 14.42
CA LYS A 74 16.36 -7.85 15.28
C LYS A 74 17.42 -8.61 14.47
N SER A 75 17.14 -8.94 13.21
CA SER A 75 18.02 -9.73 12.33
C SER A 75 18.76 -8.88 11.29
N ILE A 76 18.17 -7.76 10.83
CA ILE A 76 18.74 -6.83 9.87
C ILE A 76 18.82 -5.44 10.53
N LEU A 77 20.01 -5.16 11.07
CA LEU A 77 20.30 -3.91 11.79
C LEU A 77 20.43 -2.70 10.85
N ASP A 78 20.87 -2.93 9.59
CA ASP A 78 20.88 -1.89 8.54
C ASP A 78 19.44 -1.63 8.06
N PRO A 79 18.82 -0.48 8.37
CA PRO A 79 17.46 -0.18 7.94
C PRO A 79 17.34 -0.09 6.42
N LEU A 80 18.44 0.20 5.70
CA LEU A 80 18.44 0.29 4.25
C LEU A 80 18.43 -1.08 3.57
N GLY A 81 18.97 -2.10 4.24
CA GLY A 81 19.03 -3.49 3.77
C GLY A 81 17.77 -4.31 4.06
N ARG A 82 16.78 -3.76 4.77
CA ARG A 82 15.53 -4.45 5.09
C ARG A 82 14.65 -4.64 3.84
N PRO A 83 13.94 -5.78 3.71
CA PRO A 83 12.96 -5.96 2.66
C PRO A 83 11.86 -4.91 2.71
N VAL A 84 11.62 -4.24 1.58
CA VAL A 84 10.55 -3.25 1.41
C VAL A 84 9.48 -3.72 0.43
N ARG A 85 9.64 -4.93 -0.14
CA ARG A 85 8.74 -5.52 -1.15
C ARG A 85 8.53 -7.00 -0.90
N ARG A 86 7.32 -7.50 -1.14
CA ARG A 86 7.00 -8.94 -1.06
C ARG A 86 7.83 -9.83 -2.00
N THR A 87 8.39 -9.28 -3.08
CA THR A 87 9.33 -10.00 -3.95
C THR A 87 10.71 -10.24 -3.33
N GLN A 88 11.03 -9.58 -2.22
CA GLN A 88 12.30 -9.72 -1.48
C GLN A 88 12.17 -10.63 -0.26
N VAL A 89 10.95 -11.06 0.06
CA VAL A 89 10.65 -11.89 1.23
C VAL A 89 10.91 -13.37 0.90
N PRO A 90 11.47 -14.15 1.83
CA PRO A 90 11.64 -15.60 1.65
C PRO A 90 10.33 -16.31 1.33
N GLU A 91 10.42 -17.42 0.58
CA GLU A 91 9.22 -18.14 0.13
C GLU A 91 8.38 -18.71 1.28
N GLY A 92 9.00 -19.18 2.36
CA GLY A 92 8.29 -19.63 3.57
C GLY A 92 7.48 -18.50 4.20
N THR A 93 8.13 -17.37 4.44
CA THR A 93 7.49 -16.16 4.97
C THR A 93 6.36 -15.66 4.08
N LYS A 94 6.55 -15.68 2.75
CA LYS A 94 5.51 -15.27 1.80
C LYS A 94 4.27 -16.16 1.86
N LYS A 95 4.43 -17.48 2.03
CA LYS A 95 3.30 -18.40 2.19
C LYS A 95 2.48 -18.06 3.42
N SER A 96 3.13 -17.86 4.56
CA SER A 96 2.46 -17.43 5.79
C SER A 96 1.80 -16.06 5.63
N TRP A 97 2.48 -15.11 5.00
CA TRP A 97 1.95 -13.78 4.69
C TRP A 97 0.65 -13.85 3.88
N ASN A 98 0.63 -14.64 2.80
CA ASN A 98 -0.54 -14.80 1.94
C ASN A 98 -1.72 -15.42 2.70
N ARG A 99 -1.48 -16.44 3.52
CA ARG A 99 -2.52 -17.06 4.36
C ARG A 99 -3.08 -16.07 5.39
N MET A 100 -2.22 -15.30 6.05
CA MET A 100 -2.68 -14.26 6.98
C MET A 100 -3.51 -13.20 6.26
N ASN A 101 -3.08 -12.77 5.07
CA ASN A 101 -3.84 -11.81 4.26
C ASN A 101 -5.23 -12.34 3.90
N GLN A 102 -5.30 -13.57 3.39
CA GLN A 102 -6.55 -14.23 3.03
C GLN A 102 -7.51 -14.27 4.23
N ILE A 103 -7.06 -14.73 5.40
CA ILE A 103 -7.93 -14.82 6.58
C ILE A 103 -8.42 -13.46 7.07
N ILE A 104 -7.56 -12.43 7.07
CA ILE A 104 -7.95 -11.09 7.53
C ILE A 104 -8.94 -10.46 6.53
N ILE A 105 -8.70 -10.58 5.22
CA ILE A 105 -9.61 -10.07 4.20
C ILE A 105 -10.96 -10.80 4.29
N ASP A 106 -10.96 -12.12 4.43
CA ASP A 106 -12.18 -12.91 4.62
C ASP A 106 -12.97 -12.44 5.85
N TYR A 107 -12.29 -12.21 6.98
CA TYR A 107 -12.92 -11.66 8.18
C TYR A 107 -13.54 -10.29 7.92
N MET A 108 -12.82 -9.36 7.28
CA MET A 108 -13.35 -8.02 7.00
C MET A 108 -14.60 -8.11 6.11
N LEU A 109 -14.59 -8.97 5.10
CA LEU A 109 -15.73 -9.11 4.19
C LEU A 109 -16.93 -9.80 4.87
N GLU A 110 -16.69 -10.73 5.80
CA GLU A 110 -17.74 -11.35 6.62
C GLU A 110 -18.36 -10.36 7.62
N LYS A 111 -17.53 -9.59 8.33
CA LYS A 111 -17.98 -8.63 9.35
C LYS A 111 -18.66 -7.42 8.72
N TYR A 112 -18.25 -7.04 7.51
CA TYR A 112 -18.75 -5.88 6.79
C TYR A 112 -19.28 -6.29 5.40
N PRO A 113 -20.39 -7.03 5.31
CA PRO A 113 -20.82 -7.64 4.05
C PRO A 113 -21.36 -6.62 3.04
N ASP A 114 -21.95 -5.53 3.51
CA ASP A 114 -22.61 -4.55 2.65
C ASP A 114 -21.61 -3.52 2.08
N PRO A 115 -21.39 -3.48 0.75
CA PRO A 115 -20.55 -2.46 0.13
C PRO A 115 -21.11 -1.04 0.31
N GLU A 116 -22.40 -0.84 0.59
CA GLU A 116 -22.98 0.49 0.83
C GLU A 116 -22.73 1.03 2.24
N GLU A 117 -22.43 0.16 3.19
CA GLU A 117 -22.15 0.55 4.58
C GLU A 117 -20.66 0.71 4.86
N ALA A 118 -19.80 -0.09 4.20
CA ALA A 118 -18.39 -0.15 4.52
C ALA A 118 -17.48 -0.15 3.29
N LEU A 119 -16.46 0.72 3.31
CA LEU A 119 -15.33 0.68 2.39
C LEU A 119 -14.23 -0.20 2.99
N VAL A 120 -13.95 -1.32 2.34
CA VAL A 120 -12.95 -2.31 2.77
C VAL A 120 -11.74 -2.23 1.84
N LEU A 121 -10.54 -2.13 2.43
CA LEU A 121 -9.28 -2.25 1.69
C LEU A 121 -8.22 -3.03 2.47
N ALA A 122 -7.36 -3.70 1.73
CA ALA A 122 -6.10 -4.25 2.20
C ALA A 122 -4.99 -3.92 1.21
N GLY A 123 -3.75 -3.77 1.65
CA GLY A 123 -2.65 -3.69 0.71
C GLY A 123 -1.34 -3.14 1.23
N GLU A 124 -0.34 -3.26 0.36
CA GLU A 124 1.06 -3.08 0.69
C GLU A 124 1.55 -1.72 0.22
N ALA A 125 2.35 -1.09 1.08
CA ALA A 125 3.10 0.10 0.72
C ALA A 125 4.60 -0.21 0.78
N SER A 126 5.28 -0.03 -0.36
CA SER A 126 6.74 -0.09 -0.48
C SER A 126 7.32 1.30 -0.64
N LEU A 127 8.52 1.49 -0.10
CA LEU A 127 9.28 2.72 -0.20
C LEU A 127 10.40 2.63 -1.25
N ASP A 128 10.86 3.79 -1.72
CA ASP A 128 12.11 3.90 -2.46
C ASP A 128 13.27 3.73 -1.47
N ALA A 129 14.03 2.64 -1.63
CA ALA A 129 15.15 2.34 -0.75
C ALA A 129 16.34 3.33 -0.87
N THR A 130 16.34 4.23 -1.85
CA THR A 130 17.44 5.18 -2.07
C THR A 130 17.16 6.56 -1.52
N TRP A 131 15.95 6.81 -1.03
CA TRP A 131 15.57 8.12 -0.49
C TRP A 131 15.97 8.30 0.99
N PRO A 132 16.39 9.52 1.40
CA PRO A 132 16.66 9.84 2.79
C PRO A 132 15.41 9.65 3.67
N LEU A 133 15.60 9.11 4.88
CA LEU A 133 14.50 8.89 5.85
C LEU A 133 13.78 10.19 6.26
N THR A 134 14.49 11.31 6.18
CA THR A 134 14.01 12.65 6.55
C THR A 134 13.33 13.39 5.39
N SER A 135 13.30 12.81 4.18
CA SER A 135 12.62 13.43 3.05
C SER A 135 11.10 13.51 3.29
N PRO A 136 10.44 14.64 2.94
CA PRO A 136 8.99 14.76 3.04
C PRO A 136 8.26 13.62 2.31
N GLY A 137 7.22 13.07 2.93
CA GLY A 137 6.43 11.97 2.36
C GLY A 137 7.11 10.61 2.38
N VAL A 138 8.21 10.44 3.13
CA VAL A 138 8.75 9.12 3.49
C VAL A 138 8.06 8.64 4.78
N PRO A 139 7.34 7.51 4.75
CA PRO A 139 6.70 6.94 5.93
C PRO A 139 7.67 6.59 7.05
N SER A 140 7.13 6.59 8.27
CA SER A 140 7.87 6.43 9.52
C SER A 140 8.44 5.02 9.74
N ILE A 141 8.03 4.00 8.96
CA ILE A 141 8.56 2.64 9.03
C ILE A 141 8.93 2.13 7.62
N ARG A 142 10.20 1.83 7.42
CA ARG A 142 10.84 1.38 6.17
C ARG A 142 11.05 -0.12 6.20
N MET A 143 9.92 -0.81 6.25
CA MET A 143 9.84 -2.25 6.18
C MET A 143 8.58 -2.58 5.40
N LEU A 144 8.58 -3.71 4.70
CA LEU A 144 7.36 -4.20 4.09
C LEU A 144 6.29 -4.36 5.17
N HIS A 145 5.18 -3.67 4.97
CA HIS A 145 3.99 -3.85 5.78
C HIS A 145 2.75 -3.76 4.91
N ASN A 146 1.76 -4.54 5.34
CA ASN A 146 0.46 -4.62 4.72
C ASN A 146 -0.58 -4.00 5.64
N HIS A 147 -1.48 -3.22 5.09
CA HIS A 147 -2.56 -2.54 5.79
C HIS A 147 -3.86 -3.28 5.60
N PHE A 148 -4.71 -3.31 6.63
CA PHE A 148 -6.08 -3.84 6.57
C PHE A 148 -6.98 -2.81 7.24
N ILE A 149 -7.85 -2.18 6.46
CA ILE A 149 -8.59 -1.00 6.89
C ILE A 149 -10.05 -1.12 6.44
N VAL A 150 -10.97 -0.80 7.34
CA VAL A 150 -12.39 -0.60 7.02
C VAL A 150 -12.80 0.80 7.44
N PHE A 151 -13.53 1.48 6.56
CA PHE A 151 -14.18 2.76 6.87
C PHE A 151 -15.70 2.59 6.87
N ASP A 152 -16.36 3.19 7.85
CA ASP A 152 -17.80 3.44 7.79
C ASP A 152 -18.09 4.46 6.68
N LYS A 153 -18.83 4.04 5.64
CA LYS A 153 -19.20 4.91 4.52
C LYS A 153 -20.12 6.05 4.97
N LYS A 154 -20.87 5.92 6.07
CA LYS A 154 -21.62 7.05 6.63
C LYS A 154 -20.67 8.15 7.08
N VAL A 155 -19.59 7.83 7.79
CA VAL A 155 -18.56 8.81 8.15
C VAL A 155 -17.96 9.46 6.90
N LEU A 156 -17.68 8.66 5.86
CA LEU A 156 -17.15 9.20 4.60
C LEU A 156 -18.16 10.11 3.87
N ARG A 157 -19.46 9.80 3.90
CA ARG A 157 -20.54 10.62 3.31
C ARG A 157 -20.71 11.94 4.08
N ASP A 158 -20.62 11.89 5.40
CA ASP A 158 -20.76 13.04 6.30
C ASP A 158 -19.49 13.93 6.31
N ALA A 159 -18.36 13.40 5.83
CA ALA A 159 -17.09 14.11 5.76
C ALA A 159 -17.07 15.19 4.69
N LYS A 160 -16.33 16.28 4.98
CA LYS A 160 -16.07 17.33 3.99
C LYS A 160 -15.25 16.78 2.82
N PHE A 161 -15.37 17.43 1.67
CA PHE A 161 -14.46 17.18 0.57
C PHE A 161 -13.02 17.53 0.97
N ALA A 162 -12.08 16.67 0.60
CA ALA A 162 -10.67 16.99 0.66
C ALA A 162 -10.32 18.03 -0.43
N ASP A 163 -9.22 18.77 -0.25
CA ASP A 163 -8.69 19.63 -1.30
C ASP A 163 -8.31 18.77 -2.51
N GLN A 164 -8.87 19.07 -3.69
CA GLN A 164 -8.55 18.33 -4.92
C GLN A 164 -7.09 18.50 -5.34
N ASN A 165 -6.41 19.54 -4.83
CA ASN A 165 -5.00 19.78 -5.03
C ASN A 165 -4.13 19.22 -3.90
N ASP A 166 -4.72 18.46 -2.95
CA ASP A 166 -3.92 17.80 -1.91
C ASP A 166 -2.87 16.93 -2.60
N PRO A 167 -1.57 17.19 -2.37
CA PRO A 167 -0.50 16.44 -3.03
C PRO A 167 -0.66 14.93 -2.81
N ASN A 168 -1.23 14.54 -1.67
CA ASN A 168 -1.45 13.15 -1.27
C ASN A 168 -2.52 12.42 -2.10
N LEU A 169 -3.51 13.14 -2.65
CA LEU A 169 -4.60 12.56 -3.45
C LEU A 169 -4.21 12.25 -4.89
N THR A 170 -2.98 12.56 -5.25
CA THR A 170 -2.56 12.47 -6.64
C THR A 170 -1.47 11.43 -6.79
N ASP A 171 -1.53 10.66 -7.87
CA ASP A 171 -0.37 9.91 -8.37
C ASP A 171 0.72 10.82 -8.97
N GLY A 172 0.62 12.14 -8.75
CA GLY A 172 1.37 13.19 -9.44
C GLY A 172 0.48 14.15 -10.24
N GLY A 173 -0.56 14.71 -9.63
CA GLY A 173 -1.65 15.44 -10.28
C GLY A 173 -2.51 14.54 -11.17
N GLN A 174 -3.73 14.97 -11.49
CA GLN A 174 -4.43 14.51 -12.72
C GLN A 174 -3.72 15.00 -14.01
N HIS A 175 -2.40 15.17 -13.92
CA HIS A 175 -1.42 15.71 -14.85
C HIS A 175 -0.11 14.92 -14.78
N SER A 176 -0.10 13.71 -14.18
CA SER A 176 1.11 12.91 -14.17
C SER A 176 1.49 12.58 -15.61
N LEU A 177 2.79 12.67 -15.90
CA LEU A 177 3.35 12.36 -17.21
C LEU A 177 2.97 10.92 -17.63
N PHE A 178 2.75 10.05 -16.64
CA PHE A 178 2.20 8.70 -16.79
C PHE A 178 0.78 8.69 -17.32
N GLN A 179 -0.16 9.32 -16.60
CA GLN A 179 -1.57 9.36 -17.02
C GLN A 179 -1.74 10.05 -18.39
N SER A 180 -0.92 11.07 -18.66
CA SER A 180 -1.02 11.91 -19.85
C SER A 180 -0.38 11.30 -21.10
N TYR A 181 0.67 10.48 -20.96
CA TYR A 181 1.48 10.04 -22.11
C TYR A 181 1.84 8.54 -22.13
N MET A 182 1.70 7.83 -21.01
CA MET A 182 2.15 6.43 -20.90
C MET A 182 1.04 5.44 -20.57
N ARG A 183 -0.21 5.90 -20.46
CA ARG A 183 -1.37 5.06 -20.15
C ARG A 183 -1.49 3.85 -21.07
N ASP A 184 -1.40 4.07 -22.38
CA ASP A 184 -1.60 2.99 -23.36
C ASP A 184 -0.43 2.01 -23.32
N ALA A 185 0.82 2.50 -23.31
CA ALA A 185 2.01 1.67 -23.14
C ALA A 185 1.98 0.83 -21.84
N TYR A 186 1.46 1.41 -20.76
CA TYR A 186 1.27 0.73 -19.49
C TYR A 186 0.19 -0.35 -19.60
N SER A 187 -0.97 -0.03 -20.18
CA SER A 187 -2.04 -1.00 -20.39
C SER A 187 -1.60 -2.17 -21.26
N ASP A 188 -0.93 -1.90 -22.38
CA ASP A 188 -0.45 -2.92 -23.32
C ASP A 188 0.58 -3.86 -22.65
N PHE A 189 1.48 -3.28 -21.84
CA PHE A 189 2.47 -4.07 -21.09
C PHE A 189 1.79 -5.06 -20.14
N PHE A 190 0.82 -4.62 -19.34
CA PHE A 190 0.12 -5.50 -18.40
C PHE A 190 -0.83 -6.48 -19.08
N ALA A 191 -1.45 -6.11 -20.21
CA ALA A 191 -2.26 -7.03 -21.00
C ALA A 191 -1.43 -8.21 -21.54
N SER A 192 -0.12 -8.04 -21.71
CA SER A 192 0.78 -9.10 -22.17
C SER A 192 1.19 -10.12 -21.09
N LEU A 193 0.86 -9.88 -19.82
CA LEU A 193 1.27 -10.74 -18.70
C LEU A 193 0.35 -11.95 -18.46
N ASP A 194 -0.72 -12.09 -19.27
CA ASP A 194 -1.64 -13.23 -19.36
C ASP A 194 -2.13 -13.77 -17.99
N PHE A 195 -3.02 -13.01 -17.34
CA PHE A 195 -3.62 -13.38 -16.06
C PHE A 195 -4.88 -14.21 -16.25
N ASN A 196 -5.06 -15.24 -15.40
CA ASN A 196 -6.26 -16.07 -15.38
C ASN A 196 -7.29 -15.53 -14.38
N ILE A 197 -6.89 -15.17 -13.16
CA ILE A 197 -7.79 -14.75 -12.08
C ILE A 197 -8.00 -13.23 -12.10
N LEU A 198 -6.94 -12.46 -12.35
CA LEU A 198 -6.95 -11.00 -12.33
C LEU A 198 -7.37 -10.45 -13.70
N MET A 199 -8.66 -10.13 -13.84
CA MET A 199 -9.24 -9.65 -15.10
C MET A 199 -9.13 -8.13 -15.20
N GLN A 200 -8.39 -7.62 -16.18
CA GLN A 200 -8.25 -6.17 -16.36
C GLN A 200 -9.62 -5.51 -16.56
N THR A 201 -9.87 -4.46 -15.78
CA THR A 201 -11.14 -3.73 -15.78
C THR A 201 -11.21 -2.69 -16.90
N SER A 202 -12.44 -2.38 -17.33
CA SER A 202 -12.68 -1.30 -18.28
C SER A 202 -12.46 0.09 -17.64
N LYS A 203 -12.24 1.11 -18.46
CA LYS A 203 -12.00 2.48 -17.96
C LYS A 203 -13.17 2.96 -17.10
N GLY A 204 -12.90 3.24 -15.82
CA GLY A 204 -13.85 3.85 -14.90
C GLY A 204 -14.67 2.86 -14.05
N SER A 205 -14.65 1.55 -14.35
CA SER A 205 -15.41 0.55 -13.59
C SER A 205 -14.78 0.17 -12.25
N SER A 206 -13.62 0.75 -11.92
CA SER A 206 -12.91 0.51 -10.67
C SER A 206 -13.17 1.62 -9.63
N LYS A 207 -13.84 2.72 -10.00
CA LYS A 207 -14.06 3.85 -9.08
C LYS A 207 -15.10 3.52 -8.01
N ILE A 208 -14.82 3.96 -6.79
CA ILE A 208 -15.82 4.11 -5.73
C ILE A 208 -16.67 5.34 -6.04
N GLU A 209 -17.98 5.21 -6.19
CA GLU A 209 -18.90 6.29 -6.55
C GLU A 209 -18.77 7.47 -5.58
N LEU A 210 -18.68 7.17 -4.29
CA LEU A 210 -18.61 8.18 -3.23
C LEU A 210 -17.41 9.12 -3.36
N THR A 211 -16.24 8.59 -3.72
CA THR A 211 -14.98 9.34 -3.76
C THR A 211 -14.56 9.72 -5.18
N GLY A 212 -14.95 8.93 -6.17
CA GLY A 212 -14.53 9.04 -7.56
C GLY A 212 -13.15 8.45 -7.85
N TYR A 213 -12.59 7.66 -6.91
CA TYR A 213 -11.25 7.06 -6.96
C TYR A 213 -11.30 5.53 -6.90
N PRO A 214 -10.29 4.80 -7.41
CA PRO A 214 -9.09 5.29 -8.08
C PRO A 214 -9.33 5.88 -9.47
N GLN A 215 -8.48 6.81 -9.91
CA GLN A 215 -8.63 7.50 -11.19
C GLN A 215 -7.51 7.17 -12.16
N GLY A 216 -7.85 6.54 -13.29
CA GLY A 216 -6.89 6.28 -14.37
C GLY A 216 -5.77 5.29 -14.01
N LEU A 217 -5.81 4.69 -12.82
CA LEU A 217 -4.95 3.60 -12.42
C LEU A 217 -5.37 2.30 -13.11
N PRO A 218 -4.40 1.42 -13.43
CA PRO A 218 -4.71 0.07 -13.85
C PRO A 218 -5.45 -0.66 -12.73
N SER A 219 -6.47 -1.44 -13.06
CA SER A 219 -7.22 -2.19 -12.06
C SER A 219 -7.69 -3.52 -12.62
N TRP A 220 -7.71 -4.55 -11.76
CA TRP A 220 -8.09 -5.92 -12.13
C TRP A 220 -9.16 -6.43 -11.19
N LYS A 221 -10.29 -6.88 -11.73
CA LYS A 221 -11.33 -7.56 -10.98
C LYS A 221 -10.88 -8.99 -10.69
N ILE A 222 -11.06 -9.42 -9.45
CA ILE A 222 -10.71 -10.78 -9.00
C ILE A 222 -11.84 -11.73 -9.43
N ARG A 223 -11.59 -12.56 -10.43
CA ARG A 223 -12.53 -13.60 -10.87
C ARG A 223 -12.68 -14.65 -9.77
N GLY A 224 -13.91 -14.89 -9.33
CA GLY A 224 -14.21 -15.78 -8.19
C GLY A 224 -14.30 -15.06 -6.85
N GLY A 225 -14.10 -13.73 -6.82
CA GLY A 225 -14.28 -12.91 -5.61
C GLY A 225 -13.41 -13.39 -4.45
N THR A 226 -13.98 -13.43 -3.25
CA THR A 226 -13.29 -13.83 -2.01
C THR A 226 -12.70 -15.23 -2.07
N ASP A 227 -13.38 -16.19 -2.71
CA ASP A 227 -12.89 -17.58 -2.77
C ASP A 227 -11.59 -17.71 -3.55
N ALA A 228 -11.31 -16.81 -4.50
CA ALA A 228 -10.05 -16.79 -5.23
C ALA A 228 -8.84 -16.48 -4.33
N LEU A 229 -9.03 -15.80 -3.19
CA LEU A 229 -7.94 -15.51 -2.24
C LEU A 229 -7.38 -16.78 -1.58
N LYS A 230 -8.15 -17.88 -1.61
CA LYS A 230 -7.74 -19.20 -1.11
C LYS A 230 -6.89 -19.97 -2.14
N ASP A 231 -6.89 -19.53 -3.40
CA ASP A 231 -6.08 -20.10 -4.46
C ASP A 231 -4.69 -19.47 -4.47
N ILE A 232 -3.64 -20.31 -4.50
CA ILE A 232 -2.26 -19.83 -4.60
C ILE A 232 -2.01 -19.11 -5.93
N GLU A 233 -2.75 -19.44 -6.99
CA GLU A 233 -2.59 -18.81 -8.29
C GLU A 233 -2.94 -17.32 -8.24
N PHE A 234 -3.95 -16.92 -7.44
CA PHE A 234 -4.26 -15.51 -7.21
C PHE A 234 -3.03 -14.76 -6.68
N TRP A 235 -2.35 -15.33 -5.67
CA TRP A 235 -1.18 -14.70 -5.07
C TRP A 235 0.02 -14.66 -6.02
N LYS A 236 0.15 -15.61 -6.95
CA LYS A 236 1.16 -15.56 -8.01
C LYS A 236 0.88 -14.44 -8.99
N GLU A 237 -0.35 -14.27 -9.42
CA GLU A 237 -0.74 -13.16 -10.32
C GLU A 237 -0.61 -11.80 -9.61
N TYR A 238 -0.96 -11.73 -8.31
CA TYR A 238 -0.72 -10.55 -7.48
C TYR A 238 0.77 -10.17 -7.42
N ASP A 239 1.66 -11.16 -7.26
CA ASP A 239 3.12 -10.99 -7.36
C ASP A 239 3.57 -10.57 -8.76
N GLN A 240 2.95 -11.11 -9.82
CA GLN A 240 3.27 -10.77 -11.21
C GLN A 240 2.92 -9.32 -11.54
N ILE A 241 1.80 -8.79 -11.03
CA ILE A 241 1.48 -7.36 -11.16
C ILE A 241 2.61 -6.50 -10.57
N LEU A 242 3.10 -6.85 -9.38
CA LEU A 242 4.20 -6.12 -8.75
C LEU A 242 5.49 -6.23 -9.56
N LYS A 243 5.84 -7.43 -10.05
CA LYS A 243 7.03 -7.62 -10.89
C LYS A 243 6.95 -6.80 -12.17
N GLY A 244 5.77 -6.78 -12.82
CA GLY A 244 5.52 -5.99 -14.02
C GLY A 244 5.62 -4.50 -13.74
N PHE A 245 5.09 -4.04 -12.60
CA PHE A 245 5.23 -2.66 -12.15
C PHE A 245 6.71 -2.29 -11.97
N ILE A 246 7.48 -3.11 -11.26
CA ILE A 246 8.91 -2.88 -11.03
C ILE A 246 9.66 -2.77 -12.37
N ASP A 247 9.40 -3.67 -13.30
CA ASP A 247 10.04 -3.69 -14.60
C ASP A 247 9.67 -2.49 -15.47
N PHE A 248 8.39 -2.12 -15.51
CA PHE A 248 7.92 -0.93 -16.22
C PHE A 248 8.67 0.32 -15.76
N TYR A 249 8.68 0.56 -14.44
CA TYR A 249 9.31 1.74 -13.87
C TYR A 249 10.85 1.72 -13.96
N ARG A 250 11.48 0.54 -13.78
CA ARG A 250 12.93 0.41 -14.00
C ARG A 250 13.30 0.67 -15.44
N ALA A 251 12.56 0.13 -16.41
CA ALA A 251 12.79 0.40 -17.83
C ALA A 251 12.64 1.90 -18.11
N PHE A 252 11.57 2.53 -17.59
CA PHE A 252 11.32 3.96 -17.78
C PHE A 252 12.45 4.81 -17.23
N PHE A 253 12.81 4.65 -15.96
CA PHE A 253 13.85 5.46 -15.34
C PHE A 253 15.25 5.17 -15.88
N THR A 254 15.51 3.96 -16.38
CA THR A 254 16.77 3.68 -17.09
C THR A 254 16.85 4.47 -18.41
N GLN A 255 15.74 4.63 -19.14
CA GLN A 255 15.70 5.51 -20.32
C GLN A 255 15.81 7.00 -19.96
N VAL A 256 15.28 7.40 -18.81
CA VAL A 256 15.44 8.77 -18.28
C VAL A 256 16.92 9.02 -17.94
N SER A 257 17.59 8.09 -17.25
CA SER A 257 18.99 8.27 -16.85
C SER A 257 19.96 8.18 -18.02
N THR A 258 19.74 7.23 -18.92
CA THR A 258 20.67 6.87 -20.00
C THR A 258 19.91 6.74 -21.32
N ARG A 259 20.33 7.52 -22.33
CA ARG A 259 19.71 7.49 -23.67
C ARG A 259 19.85 6.10 -24.29
N ASN A 260 18.73 5.56 -24.80
CA ASN A 260 18.66 4.27 -25.50
C ASN A 260 19.31 3.15 -24.69
N ALA A 261 19.06 3.13 -23.38
CA ALA A 261 19.58 2.07 -22.54
C ALA A 261 19.01 0.70 -22.95
N PRO A 262 19.76 -0.40 -22.73
CA PRO A 262 19.23 -1.73 -22.95
C PRO A 262 18.17 -2.10 -21.89
N VAL A 263 17.54 -3.27 -22.06
CA VAL A 263 16.67 -3.87 -21.05
C VAL A 263 17.41 -3.92 -19.69
N PRO A 264 16.78 -3.48 -18.57
CA PRO A 264 17.40 -3.52 -17.25
C PRO A 264 17.86 -4.93 -16.86
N LYS A 265 19.05 -5.04 -16.27
CA LYS A 265 19.57 -6.32 -15.77
C LYS A 265 18.66 -6.91 -14.71
N GLY A 266 18.36 -8.21 -14.80
CA GLY A 266 17.46 -8.88 -13.85
C GLY A 266 16.02 -8.35 -13.93
N ALA A 267 15.56 -8.00 -15.13
CA ALA A 267 14.14 -7.83 -15.40
C ALA A 267 13.42 -9.19 -15.29
N TYR A 268 12.18 -9.16 -14.81
CA TYR A 268 11.29 -10.31 -14.78
C TYR A 268 10.66 -10.61 -16.15
N PHE A 269 10.42 -9.57 -16.95
CA PHE A 269 9.73 -9.63 -18.25
C PHE A 269 10.57 -8.95 -19.36
N PRO A 270 11.79 -9.44 -19.64
CA PRO A 270 12.73 -8.77 -20.56
C PRO A 270 12.19 -8.66 -21.99
N GLU A 271 11.49 -9.68 -22.48
CA GLU A 271 10.92 -9.71 -23.83
C GLU A 271 9.79 -8.68 -24.00
N GLN A 272 8.92 -8.55 -22.99
CA GLN A 272 7.84 -7.56 -22.96
C GLN A 272 8.41 -6.14 -22.87
N ILE A 273 9.46 -5.92 -22.07
CA ILE A 273 10.15 -4.62 -22.01
C ILE A 273 10.67 -4.23 -23.39
N GLU A 274 11.37 -5.15 -24.06
CA GLU A 274 11.98 -4.86 -25.37
C GLU A 274 10.92 -4.59 -26.44
N SER A 275 9.95 -5.50 -26.57
CA SER A 275 8.95 -5.44 -27.64
C SER A 275 7.85 -4.38 -27.44
N ILE A 276 7.46 -4.10 -26.19
CA ILE A 276 6.33 -3.20 -25.88
C ILE A 276 6.83 -1.83 -25.43
N LEU A 277 7.88 -1.75 -24.59
CA LEU A 277 8.31 -0.47 -24.01
C LEU A 277 9.40 0.22 -24.84
N LEU A 278 10.50 -0.48 -25.10
CA LEU A 278 11.67 0.11 -25.77
C LEU A 278 11.41 0.41 -27.26
N PHE A 279 10.47 -0.28 -27.88
CA PHE A 279 10.02 -0.01 -29.24
C PHE A 279 8.85 0.99 -29.34
N ASN A 280 8.36 1.51 -28.20
CA ASN A 280 7.22 2.43 -28.18
C ASN A 280 7.67 3.91 -28.16
N ASN A 281 7.36 4.63 -29.23
CA ASN A 281 7.75 6.04 -29.38
C ASN A 281 7.12 6.98 -28.33
N CYS A 282 5.91 6.68 -27.82
CA CYS A 282 5.31 7.45 -26.73
C CYS A 282 6.07 7.24 -25.42
N PHE A 283 6.46 6.00 -25.12
CA PHE A 283 7.28 5.68 -23.95
C PHE A 283 8.64 6.38 -24.01
N MET A 284 9.34 6.25 -25.15
CA MET A 284 10.67 6.84 -25.34
C MET A 284 10.65 8.37 -25.33
N SER A 285 9.64 9.00 -25.94
CA SER A 285 9.50 10.47 -25.91
C SER A 285 9.11 10.99 -24.53
N SER A 286 8.33 10.23 -23.75
CA SER A 286 8.01 10.55 -22.35
C SER A 286 9.25 10.52 -21.46
N ALA A 287 10.08 9.48 -21.60
CA ALA A 287 11.35 9.39 -20.88
C ALA A 287 12.30 10.56 -21.26
N LYS A 288 12.32 10.96 -22.54
CA LYS A 288 13.06 12.14 -23.00
C LYS A 288 12.57 13.42 -22.31
N LYS A 289 11.26 13.65 -22.22
CA LYS A 289 10.71 14.85 -21.56
C LYS A 289 11.17 14.97 -20.10
N VAL A 290 11.08 13.87 -19.34
CA VAL A 290 11.55 13.83 -17.94
C VAL A 290 13.06 14.10 -17.87
N ARG A 291 13.85 13.42 -18.71
CA ARG A 291 15.31 13.60 -18.75
C ARG A 291 15.71 15.04 -19.05
N ASP A 292 15.12 15.65 -20.07
CA ASP A 292 15.44 17.01 -20.47
C ASP A 292 15.14 18.00 -19.33
N GLN A 293 14.04 17.80 -18.59
CA GLN A 293 13.72 18.60 -17.41
C GLN A 293 14.71 18.38 -16.27
N CYS A 294 15.13 17.13 -16.00
CA CYS A 294 16.15 16.84 -14.98
C CYS A 294 17.50 17.52 -15.26
N VAL A 295 17.86 17.73 -16.53
CA VAL A 295 19.11 18.40 -16.91
C VAL A 295 19.07 19.89 -16.60
N THR A 296 17.91 20.53 -16.70
CA THR A 296 17.76 21.99 -16.57
C THR A 296 17.21 22.46 -15.23
N ASP A 297 16.54 21.58 -14.47
CA ASP A 297 15.90 21.89 -13.20
C ASP A 297 16.42 20.96 -12.09
N ALA A 298 17.33 21.48 -11.28
CA ALA A 298 17.93 20.76 -10.16
C ALA A 298 16.91 20.39 -9.07
N LYS A 299 15.87 21.22 -8.85
CA LYS A 299 14.82 20.92 -7.86
C LYS A 299 13.96 19.77 -8.34
N TYR A 300 13.58 19.77 -9.61
CA TYR A 300 12.87 18.66 -10.24
C TYR A 300 13.71 17.38 -10.20
N ALA A 301 14.99 17.44 -10.60
CA ALA A 301 15.88 16.29 -10.59
C ALA A 301 16.04 15.66 -9.19
N ASN A 302 16.13 16.49 -8.14
CA ASN A 302 16.22 16.04 -6.76
C ASN A 302 14.91 15.39 -6.26
N ALA A 303 13.75 15.81 -6.79
CA ALA A 303 12.46 15.25 -6.43
C ALA A 303 12.14 13.91 -7.12
N ILE A 304 12.94 13.47 -8.11
CA ILE A 304 12.72 12.19 -8.79
C ILE A 304 13.03 11.01 -7.88
N ARG A 305 12.07 10.08 -7.79
CA ARG A 305 12.22 8.77 -7.16
C ARG A 305 12.70 7.77 -8.21
N TRP A 306 14.00 7.51 -8.22
CA TRP A 306 14.64 6.69 -9.24
C TRP A 306 14.38 5.18 -9.06
N GLN A 307 14.06 4.73 -7.84
CA GLN A 307 13.64 3.35 -7.62
C GLN A 307 12.13 3.25 -7.52
N PRO A 308 11.55 2.13 -7.99
CA PRO A 308 10.12 1.91 -7.88
C PRO A 308 9.71 1.75 -6.42
N ALA A 309 8.89 2.70 -5.97
CA ALA A 309 8.07 2.64 -4.77
C ALA A 309 6.61 2.49 -5.20
N PHE A 310 5.82 1.71 -4.47
CA PHE A 310 4.45 1.40 -4.90
C PHE A 310 3.48 1.32 -3.72
N LYS A 311 2.20 1.47 -4.06
CA LYS A 311 1.06 1.08 -3.22
C LYS A 311 0.24 0.09 -4.05
N GLN A 312 0.11 -1.14 -3.57
CA GLN A 312 -0.68 -2.19 -4.23
C GLN A 312 -1.83 -2.57 -3.30
N LEU A 313 -3.06 -2.48 -3.79
CA LEU A 313 -4.27 -2.61 -2.99
C LEU A 313 -5.17 -3.72 -3.52
N ILE A 314 -5.89 -4.36 -2.61
CA ILE A 314 -7.14 -5.08 -2.82
C ILE A 314 -8.23 -4.24 -2.14
N TYR A 315 -9.30 -3.88 -2.83
CA TYR A 315 -10.43 -3.20 -2.22
C TYR A 315 -11.75 -3.69 -2.80
N ARG A 316 -12.83 -3.49 -2.06
CA ARG A 316 -14.18 -3.81 -2.54
C ARG A 316 -14.81 -2.59 -3.22
N ASN A 317 -15.32 -2.76 -4.44
CA ASN A 317 -16.06 -1.71 -5.14
C ASN A 317 -17.53 -1.65 -4.68
N ASP A 318 -18.32 -0.72 -5.23
CA ASP A 318 -19.73 -0.55 -4.87
C ASP A 318 -20.63 -1.72 -5.33
N GLU A 319 -20.20 -2.49 -6.32
CA GLU A 319 -20.89 -3.71 -6.79
C GLU A 319 -20.56 -4.94 -5.92
N GLY A 320 -19.66 -4.80 -4.93
CA GLY A 320 -19.20 -5.89 -4.08
C GLY A 320 -18.05 -6.71 -4.66
N ASP A 321 -17.53 -6.37 -5.84
CA ASP A 321 -16.37 -7.02 -6.43
C ASP A 321 -15.08 -6.65 -5.71
N LEU A 322 -14.16 -7.62 -5.63
CA LEU A 322 -12.79 -7.34 -5.18
C LEU A 322 -11.93 -6.91 -6.37
N ILE A 323 -11.26 -5.78 -6.20
CA ILE A 323 -10.44 -5.12 -7.21
C ILE A 323 -9.00 -5.01 -6.71
N VAL A 324 -8.04 -5.42 -7.54
CA VAL A 324 -6.61 -5.16 -7.36
C VAL A 324 -6.24 -3.88 -8.12
N THR A 325 -5.43 -3.02 -7.52
CA THR A 325 -4.82 -1.86 -8.19
C THR A 325 -3.39 -1.66 -7.71
N ILE A 326 -2.54 -1.08 -8.55
CA ILE A 326 -1.18 -0.69 -8.17
C ILE A 326 -0.88 0.72 -8.67
N SER A 327 -0.23 1.53 -7.84
CA SER A 327 0.22 2.88 -8.18
C SER A 327 1.67 3.07 -7.77
N GLN A 328 2.37 3.96 -8.47
CA GLN A 328 3.62 4.51 -7.95
C GLN A 328 3.33 5.25 -6.66
N ASN A 329 4.14 4.97 -5.65
CA ASN A 329 4.14 5.67 -4.37
C ASN A 329 4.91 6.99 -4.54
N SER A 330 4.43 7.84 -5.45
CA SER A 330 5.14 9.06 -5.81
C SER A 330 4.99 10.11 -4.72
N ILE A 331 3.80 10.45 -4.23
CA ILE A 331 3.64 11.58 -3.29
C ILE A 331 2.36 11.45 -2.44
N GLY A 332 2.20 10.39 -1.65
CA GLY A 332 1.07 10.29 -0.72
C GLY A 332 1.41 9.58 0.58
N ASN A 333 1.06 10.18 1.71
CA ASN A 333 1.43 9.69 3.04
C ASN A 333 0.72 8.38 3.43
N ALA A 334 -0.53 8.18 3.00
CA ALA A 334 -1.37 7.05 3.40
C ALA A 334 -1.86 6.22 2.20
N ILE A 335 -1.97 4.91 2.37
CA ILE A 335 -2.44 4.01 1.30
C ILE A 335 -3.90 4.30 0.89
N THR A 336 -4.66 4.91 1.80
CA THR A 336 -6.09 5.28 1.69
C THR A 336 -6.37 6.33 0.62
N GLU A 337 -5.37 7.13 0.27
CA GLU A 337 -5.49 8.22 -0.69
C GLU A 337 -5.74 7.70 -2.12
N LEU A 338 -5.31 6.47 -2.43
CA LEU A 338 -5.62 5.81 -3.72
C LEU A 338 -7.13 5.62 -3.91
N LEU A 339 -7.89 5.55 -2.82
CA LEU A 339 -9.34 5.43 -2.82
C LEU A 339 -10.03 6.76 -2.51
N GLY A 340 -9.28 7.87 -2.51
CA GLY A 340 -9.81 9.22 -2.31
C GLY A 340 -10.14 9.52 -0.85
N VAL A 341 -9.51 8.85 0.12
CA VAL A 341 -9.69 9.11 1.55
C VAL A 341 -8.43 9.73 2.14
N VAL A 342 -8.50 11.02 2.44
CA VAL A 342 -7.45 11.78 3.14
C VAL A 342 -7.71 11.70 4.64
N VAL A 343 -6.75 11.17 5.39
CA VAL A 343 -6.88 11.02 6.83
C VAL A 343 -6.06 12.07 7.56
N LYS A 344 -6.74 12.93 8.32
CA LYS A 344 -6.13 13.82 9.30
C LYS A 344 -6.15 13.17 10.67
N ARG A 345 -4.96 12.83 11.18
CA ARG A 345 -4.80 12.25 12.53
C ARG A 345 -4.69 13.36 13.56
N VAL A 346 -5.47 13.28 14.64
CA VAL A 346 -5.45 14.28 15.72
C VAL A 346 -5.24 13.57 17.07
N PRO A 347 -4.30 14.04 17.91
CA PRO A 347 -4.11 13.47 19.24
C PRO A 347 -5.32 13.82 20.11
N ASP A 348 -6.15 12.82 20.39
CA ASP A 348 -7.36 12.94 21.20
C ASP A 348 -7.67 11.59 21.84
N ALA A 349 -7.07 11.37 23.02
CA ALA A 349 -7.21 10.10 23.74
C ALA A 349 -8.66 9.84 24.17
N ALA A 350 -9.39 10.87 24.60
CA ALA A 350 -10.77 10.73 25.06
C ALA A 350 -11.70 10.31 23.92
N ALA A 351 -11.57 10.91 22.73
CA ALA A 351 -12.34 10.49 21.56
C ALA A 351 -11.96 9.09 21.07
N TYR A 352 -10.66 8.75 21.13
CA TYR A 352 -10.18 7.41 20.75
C TYR A 352 -10.71 6.31 21.68
N GLU A 353 -10.73 6.56 23.00
CA GLU A 353 -11.22 5.62 24.02
C GLU A 353 -12.68 5.20 23.85
N LEU A 354 -13.49 6.02 23.16
CA LEU A 354 -14.88 5.67 22.85
C LEU A 354 -14.98 4.57 21.78
N ALA A 355 -14.03 4.52 20.84
CA ALA A 355 -14.02 3.58 19.72
C ALA A 355 -13.09 2.38 19.96
N GLU A 356 -12.07 2.54 20.81
CA GLU A 356 -11.03 1.54 21.08
C GLU A 356 -11.59 0.16 21.48
N PRO A 357 -12.59 0.01 22.37
CA PRO A 357 -13.07 -1.31 22.77
C PRO A 357 -13.60 -2.16 21.60
N ALA A 358 -14.43 -1.57 20.74
CA ALA A 358 -15.00 -2.26 19.58
C ALA A 358 -13.93 -2.58 18.52
N LEU A 359 -12.96 -1.68 18.33
CA LEU A 359 -11.80 -1.95 17.49
C LEU A 359 -11.01 -3.15 18.02
N ILE A 360 -10.64 -3.15 19.31
CA ILE A 360 -9.87 -4.23 19.94
C ILE A 360 -10.61 -5.56 19.86
N GLU A 361 -11.91 -5.60 20.15
CA GLU A 361 -12.73 -6.81 20.05
C GLU A 361 -12.59 -7.46 18.66
N ARG A 362 -12.76 -6.67 17.58
CA ARG A 362 -12.61 -7.15 16.20
C ARG A 362 -11.19 -7.63 15.89
N LEU A 363 -10.18 -6.93 16.38
CA LEU A 363 -8.78 -7.32 16.18
C LEU A 363 -8.44 -8.62 16.91
N LEU A 364 -8.99 -8.86 18.09
CA LEU A 364 -8.83 -10.10 18.84
C LEU A 364 -9.61 -11.26 18.21
N GLU A 365 -10.78 -11.01 17.60
CA GLU A 365 -11.50 -12.02 16.80
C GLU A 365 -10.65 -12.51 15.62
N VAL A 366 -10.02 -11.58 14.89
CA VAL A 366 -9.10 -11.90 13.78
C VAL A 366 -7.88 -12.67 14.27
N ARG A 367 -7.27 -12.20 15.37
CA ARG A 367 -6.14 -12.90 16.02
C ARG A 367 -6.50 -14.35 16.29
N LYS A 368 -7.68 -14.60 16.87
CA LYS A 368 -8.14 -15.96 17.18
C LYS A 368 -8.20 -16.84 15.93
N ARG A 369 -8.76 -16.34 14.83
CA ARG A 369 -8.81 -17.09 13.55
C ARG A 369 -7.43 -17.43 13.01
N LEU A 370 -6.46 -16.52 13.16
CA LEU A 370 -5.08 -16.76 12.74
C LEU A 370 -4.38 -17.81 13.61
N ILE A 371 -4.64 -17.83 14.92
CA ILE A 371 -4.14 -18.87 15.84
C ILE A 371 -4.75 -20.23 15.47
N GLU A 372 -6.07 -20.28 15.28
CA GLU A 372 -6.78 -21.51 14.87
C GLU A 372 -6.29 -22.06 13.53
N ALA A 373 -5.80 -21.19 12.64
CA ALA A 373 -5.22 -21.55 11.35
C ALA A 373 -3.73 -21.93 11.42
N ASP A 374 -3.14 -22.00 12.62
CA ASP A 374 -1.72 -22.30 12.84
C ASP A 374 -0.79 -21.30 12.12
N LEU A 375 -1.07 -20.00 12.29
CA LEU A 375 -0.29 -18.91 11.68
C LEU A 375 0.48 -18.06 12.68
N GLY A 376 0.45 -18.43 13.96
CA GLY A 376 1.21 -17.77 15.01
C GLY A 376 0.57 -17.89 16.39
N GLU A 377 1.16 -17.18 17.34
CA GLU A 377 0.76 -17.17 18.75
C GLU A 377 0.36 -15.76 19.16
N GLY A 378 -0.64 -15.66 20.04
CA GLY A 378 -1.09 -14.39 20.59
C GLY A 378 -0.01 -13.70 21.41
N ILE A 379 0.03 -12.38 21.32
CA ILE A 379 0.92 -11.53 22.12
C ILE A 379 0.12 -10.97 23.31
N GLU A 380 0.64 -11.19 24.52
CA GLU A 380 0.16 -10.51 25.72
C GLU A 380 0.68 -9.08 25.77
N THR A 381 -0.19 -8.14 26.14
CA THR A 381 0.13 -6.72 26.33
C THR A 381 -0.51 -6.24 27.64
N PRO A 382 -0.20 -5.02 28.12
CA PRO A 382 -0.91 -4.44 29.26
C PRO A 382 -2.42 -4.30 29.07
N TYR A 383 -2.92 -4.42 27.84
CA TYR A 383 -4.32 -4.16 27.47
C TYR A 383 -5.11 -5.43 27.11
N TRP A 384 -4.46 -6.52 26.74
CA TRP A 384 -5.11 -7.80 26.41
C TRP A 384 -4.20 -9.00 26.68
N SER A 385 -4.82 -10.13 27.04
CA SER A 385 -4.11 -11.41 27.22
C SER A 385 -3.69 -12.02 25.89
N ALA A 386 -2.70 -12.92 25.93
CA ALA A 386 -2.31 -13.75 24.79
C ALA A 386 -3.49 -14.55 24.22
#